data_AF-A0AAE0RZW0-F1
#
_entry.id   AF-A0AAE0RZW0-F1
#
_cell.length_a   1.000
_cell.length_b   1.000
_cell.length_c   1.000
_cell.angle_alpha   90.00
_cell.angle_beta   90.00
_cell.angle_gamma   90.00
#
_symmetry.space_group_name_H-M   'P 1'
#
loop_
_entity.id
_entity.type
_entity.pdbx_description
1 polymer ?
#
loop_
_entity_poly.entity_id
_entity_poly.type
_entity_poly.pdbx_seq_one_letter_code
_entity_poly.pdbx_strand_id
1 'polypeptide(L)'
;MITTGITMLSRCCLSTQLLCRKIEFNSPVCTQVASLMRLEHPPSYDHVEFPQKRKLKFFDKVPKFPSDQRPQKMMKDLALMRGPELIHNKLQYAEFGIQAIQGGRLKHGQIEAVRGIMYRNIDEKRMFAIWRIDQPWQSVTKKGQGKRMGGGKGSIDRWEFPVRPDRIILELGGTVEFKEVSKFMEQAAHILPFKARVVTKEMLIKEKEEEERIKRENINPFTFEYCAKKNFLGINIWLSPYDYRWHNKYR
;
A
#
# COMPACT_ATOMS: atom_id res chain seq x y z
N MET A 1 -42.91 -16.80 -42.37
CA MET A 1 -42.90 -15.51 -41.65
C MET A 1 -42.31 -15.77 -40.27
N ILE A 2 -41.00 -15.98 -40.10
CA ILE A 2 -39.87 -15.02 -39.99
C ILE A 2 -40.22 -13.71 -39.26
N THR A 3 -39.70 -13.57 -38.04
CA THR A 3 -38.96 -12.41 -37.47
C THR A 3 -38.66 -12.73 -35.99
N THR A 4 -37.51 -13.32 -35.65
CA THR A 4 -36.22 -12.70 -35.22
C THR A 4 -36.30 -11.86 -33.93
N GLY A 5 -35.68 -12.39 -32.87
CA GLY A 5 -35.35 -11.69 -31.63
C GLY A 5 -34.06 -12.29 -31.03
N ILE A 6 -32.95 -12.10 -31.75
CA ILE A 6 -31.59 -12.44 -31.33
C ILE A 6 -31.12 -11.36 -30.34
N THR A 7 -30.75 -11.75 -29.11
CA THR A 7 -29.92 -10.92 -28.23
C THR A 7 -28.64 -11.68 -27.88
N MET A 8 -27.54 -10.95 -27.96
CA MET A 8 -26.17 -11.45 -28.05
C MET A 8 -25.73 -12.23 -26.80
N LEU A 9 -25.50 -13.53 -26.95
CA LEU A 9 -24.51 -14.24 -26.14
C LEU A 9 -23.14 -13.99 -26.80
N SER A 10 -22.35 -13.14 -26.16
CA SER A 10 -20.99 -12.83 -26.61
C SER A 10 -20.17 -14.12 -26.66
N ARG A 11 -19.61 -14.36 -27.85
CA ARG A 11 -18.68 -15.46 -28.17
C ARG A 11 -17.54 -15.52 -27.15
N CYS A 12 -17.64 -16.44 -26.19
CA CYS A 12 -16.44 -16.96 -25.53
C CYS A 12 -15.90 -18.05 -26.48
N CYS A 13 -15.00 -17.64 -27.36
CA CYS A 13 -14.23 -18.55 -28.20
C CYS A 13 -13.33 -19.37 -27.25
N LEU A 14 -13.82 -20.53 -26.80
CA LEU A 14 -12.99 -21.54 -26.15
C LEU A 14 -12.03 -22.06 -27.21
N SER A 15 -10.84 -21.47 -27.29
CA SER A 15 -9.68 -22.13 -27.87
C SER A 15 -9.45 -23.40 -27.06
N THR A 16 -9.84 -24.54 -27.65
CA THR A 16 -9.54 -25.88 -27.20
C THR A 16 -8.02 -26.08 -27.26
N GLN A 17 -7.30 -25.65 -26.22
CA GLN A 17 -5.94 -26.12 -26.00
C GLN A 17 -6.02 -27.56 -25.52
N LEU A 18 -5.88 -28.49 -26.45
CA LEU A 18 -5.56 -29.89 -26.20
C LEU A 18 -4.25 -29.95 -25.40
N LEU A 19 -4.36 -30.04 -24.08
CA LEU A 19 -3.25 -30.45 -23.21
C LEU A 19 -3.04 -31.96 -23.40
N CYS A 20 -2.45 -32.34 -24.53
CA CYS A 20 -1.85 -33.65 -24.70
C CYS A 20 -0.61 -33.72 -23.79
N ARG A 21 -0.80 -34.08 -22.53
CA ARG A 21 0.29 -34.72 -21.77
C ARG A 21 0.55 -36.05 -22.47
N LYS A 22 1.78 -36.22 -22.98
CA LYS A 22 2.28 -37.49 -23.51
C LYS A 22 2.15 -38.56 -22.42
N ILE A 23 1.06 -39.30 -22.45
CA ILE A 23 0.96 -40.61 -21.83
C ILE A 23 0.57 -41.53 -22.99
N GLU A 24 1.53 -42.31 -23.44
CA GLU A 24 1.36 -43.28 -24.52
C GLU A 24 0.44 -44.39 -24.02
N PHE A 25 -0.87 -44.26 -24.25
CA PHE A 25 -1.79 -45.39 -24.21
C PHE A 25 -2.50 -45.52 -25.56
N ASN A 26 -2.35 -46.71 -26.13
CA ASN A 26 -2.61 -47.07 -27.51
C ASN A 26 -4.11 -47.27 -27.83
N SER A 27 -4.96 -46.33 -27.42
CA SER A 27 -6.38 -46.29 -27.81
C SER A 27 -6.91 -44.85 -27.79
N PRO A 28 -7.59 -44.36 -28.85
CA PRO A 28 -8.19 -43.03 -28.85
C PRO A 28 -9.53 -43.07 -28.12
N VAL A 29 -9.50 -43.27 -26.80
CA VAL A 29 -10.68 -42.97 -25.97
C VAL A 29 -10.68 -41.47 -25.73
N CYS A 30 -11.34 -40.73 -26.63
CA CYS A 30 -11.56 -39.30 -26.48
C CYS A 30 -12.61 -39.09 -25.38
N THR A 31 -12.19 -39.07 -24.12
CA THR A 31 -13.06 -38.71 -23.00
C THR A 31 -13.36 -37.22 -23.07
N GLN A 32 -14.64 -36.83 -23.07
CA GLN A 32 -15.04 -35.43 -22.91
C GLN A 32 -14.56 -34.94 -21.53
N VAL A 33 -13.44 -34.21 -21.48
CA VAL A 33 -12.90 -33.60 -20.24
C VAL A 33 -13.74 -32.38 -19.80
N ALA A 34 -14.66 -31.91 -20.65
CA ALA A 34 -15.51 -30.75 -20.39
C ALA A 34 -16.43 -30.89 -19.17
N SER A 35 -16.67 -32.12 -18.68
CA SER A 35 -17.48 -32.42 -17.49
C SER A 35 -16.66 -32.72 -16.23
N LEU A 36 -15.32 -32.74 -16.31
CA LEU A 36 -14.46 -32.90 -15.14
C LEU A 36 -14.15 -31.53 -14.54
N MET A 37 -14.84 -31.20 -13.45
CA MET A 37 -14.48 -30.04 -12.63
C MET A 37 -13.06 -30.22 -12.10
N ARG A 38 -12.12 -29.38 -12.54
CA ARG A 38 -10.77 -29.35 -11.97
C ARG A 38 -10.85 -28.70 -10.59
N LEU A 39 -10.85 -29.51 -9.54
CA LEU A 39 -10.72 -29.03 -8.17
C LEU A 39 -9.26 -28.63 -7.95
N GLU A 40 -9.02 -27.34 -7.69
CA GLU A 40 -7.72 -26.87 -7.25
C GLU A 40 -7.49 -27.29 -5.80
N HIS A 41 -6.25 -27.64 -5.46
CA HIS A 41 -5.90 -27.91 -4.06
C HIS A 41 -5.99 -26.59 -3.29
N PRO A 42 -6.60 -26.58 -2.10
CA PRO A 42 -6.62 -25.37 -1.29
C PRO A 42 -5.18 -24.95 -0.94
N PRO A 43 -4.91 -23.63 -0.83
CA PRO A 43 -3.58 -23.16 -0.44
C PRO A 43 -3.21 -23.68 0.96
N SER A 44 -1.95 -24.13 1.12
CA SER A 44 -1.39 -24.46 2.44
C SER A 44 -0.88 -23.18 3.12
N TYR A 45 -1.09 -23.09 4.43
CA TYR A 45 -0.67 -21.98 5.28
C TYR A 45 0.27 -22.40 6.41
N ASP A 46 0.92 -23.56 6.28
CA ASP A 46 1.73 -24.16 7.35
C ASP A 46 2.97 -23.31 7.69
N HIS A 47 3.39 -22.43 6.77
CA HIS A 47 4.50 -21.48 6.96
C HIS A 47 4.13 -20.23 7.76
N VAL A 48 2.86 -20.02 8.10
CA VAL A 48 2.40 -18.80 8.77
C VAL A 48 2.57 -18.92 10.28
N GLU A 49 3.56 -18.22 10.82
CA GLU A 49 3.77 -18.12 12.27
C GLU A 49 2.94 -16.98 12.87
N PHE A 50 2.23 -17.27 13.97
CA PHE A 50 1.39 -16.30 14.66
C PHE A 50 2.12 -15.61 15.81
N PRO A 51 2.08 -14.27 15.91
CA PRO A 51 2.60 -13.56 17.07
C PRO A 51 1.73 -13.80 18.31
N GLN A 52 2.33 -13.60 19.50
CA GLN A 52 1.60 -13.68 20.77
C GLN A 52 0.42 -12.71 20.84
N LYS A 53 0.62 -11.46 20.37
CA LYS A 53 -0.43 -10.45 20.28
C LYS A 53 -0.86 -10.30 18.84
N ARG A 54 -2.11 -10.66 18.56
CA ARG A 54 -2.66 -10.71 17.19
C ARG A 54 -3.44 -9.45 16.81
N LYS A 55 -3.96 -8.72 17.80
CA LYS A 55 -4.65 -7.45 17.61
C LYS A 55 -3.67 -6.27 17.62
N LEU A 56 -4.04 -5.22 16.90
CA LEU A 56 -3.28 -3.98 16.83
C LEU A 56 -3.15 -3.32 18.21
N LYS A 57 -1.93 -2.85 18.52
CA LYS A 57 -1.69 -2.01 19.70
C LYS A 57 -2.49 -0.70 19.62
N PHE A 58 -3.00 -0.27 20.78
CA PHE A 58 -3.52 1.07 20.97
C PHE A 58 -2.38 2.08 21.03
N PHE A 59 -2.57 3.26 20.46
CA PHE A 59 -1.60 4.36 20.60
C PHE A 59 -2.18 5.45 21.48
N ASP A 60 -1.38 5.97 22.42
CA ASP A 60 -1.83 7.13 23.18
C ASP A 60 -1.85 8.37 22.27
N LYS A 61 -2.83 9.25 22.50
CA LYS A 61 -2.98 10.51 21.76
C LYS A 61 -1.80 11.47 21.95
N VAL A 62 -1.17 11.39 23.12
CA VAL A 62 0.01 12.17 23.50
C VAL A 62 1.12 11.17 23.83
N PRO A 63 2.33 11.31 23.24
CA PRO A 63 3.44 10.46 23.59
C PRO A 63 3.84 10.66 25.06
N LYS A 64 4.30 9.59 25.70
CA LYS A 64 4.72 9.62 27.11
C LYS A 64 6.10 10.26 27.22
N PHE A 65 6.21 11.29 28.06
CA PHE A 65 7.46 11.95 28.41
C PHE A 65 7.78 11.69 29.88
N PRO A 66 9.07 11.62 30.27
CA PRO A 66 9.43 11.62 31.70
C PRO A 66 8.96 12.93 32.35
N SER A 67 8.62 12.89 33.64
CA SER A 67 8.01 14.01 34.37
C SER A 67 8.85 15.30 34.33
N ASP A 68 10.17 15.17 34.22
CA ASP A 68 11.11 16.29 34.18
C ASP A 68 11.12 17.02 32.82
N GLN A 69 10.79 16.32 31.73
CA GLN A 69 10.93 16.86 30.38
C GLN A 69 9.60 17.42 29.86
N ARG A 70 9.65 18.68 29.41
CA ARG A 70 8.53 19.29 28.70
C ARG A 70 8.58 18.92 27.21
N PRO A 71 7.44 18.66 26.56
CA PRO A 71 7.39 18.35 25.14
C PRO A 71 7.89 19.54 24.30
N GLN A 72 8.81 19.26 23.39
CA GLN A 72 9.39 20.28 22.53
C GLN A 72 8.45 20.68 21.38
N LYS A 73 8.42 21.97 21.05
CA LYS A 73 7.64 22.52 19.93
C LYS A 73 8.43 22.43 18.62
N MET A 74 8.16 21.43 17.79
CA MET A 74 8.90 21.19 16.54
C MET A 74 8.54 22.17 15.42
N MET A 75 9.51 22.54 14.57
CA MET A 75 9.21 23.27 13.33
C MET A 75 8.35 22.41 12.41
N LYS A 76 7.57 23.05 11.52
CA LYS A 76 6.80 22.36 10.50
C LYS A 76 7.75 21.85 9.41
N ASP A 77 8.38 20.71 9.65
CA ASP A 77 9.22 20.05 8.64
C ASP A 77 8.34 19.29 7.64
N LEU A 78 8.32 19.79 6.41
CA LEU A 78 7.60 19.18 5.28
C LEU A 78 8.46 18.16 4.52
N ALA A 79 9.79 18.20 4.69
CA ALA A 79 10.70 17.28 4.01
C ALA A 79 10.51 15.83 4.51
N LEU A 80 10.00 15.65 5.73
CA LEU A 80 9.68 14.33 6.28
C LEU A 80 8.67 13.54 5.45
N MET A 81 7.78 14.22 4.72
CA MET A 81 6.73 13.59 3.90
C MET A 81 7.09 13.52 2.42
N ARG A 82 8.18 14.18 2.00
CA ARG A 82 8.58 14.29 0.60
C ARG A 82 9.48 13.12 0.19
N GLY A 83 9.23 12.56 -0.99
CA GLY A 83 10.03 11.49 -1.59
C GLY A 83 9.73 10.08 -1.06
N PRO A 84 10.32 9.04 -1.65
CA PRO A 84 10.01 7.65 -1.32
C PRO A 84 10.43 7.26 0.10
N GLU A 85 9.71 6.29 0.66
CA GLU A 85 10.13 5.54 1.82
C GLU A 85 11.22 4.51 1.45
N LEU A 86 12.36 4.57 2.14
CA LEU A 86 13.50 3.69 1.86
C LEU A 86 13.49 2.41 2.69
N ILE A 87 12.98 2.48 3.93
CA ILE A 87 13.13 1.42 4.94
C ILE A 87 11.87 0.56 5.00
N HIS A 88 10.71 1.17 5.21
CA HIS A 88 9.45 0.46 5.47
C HIS A 88 8.59 0.29 4.21
N ASN A 89 9.20 -0.15 3.11
CA ASN A 89 8.54 -0.34 1.81
C ASN A 89 8.27 -1.82 1.45
N LYS A 90 8.78 -2.77 2.23
CA LYS A 90 8.56 -4.22 2.06
C LYS A 90 7.71 -4.77 3.19
N LEU A 91 6.84 -5.73 2.85
CA LEU A 91 6.09 -6.53 3.82
C LEU A 91 7.06 -7.50 4.51
N GLN A 92 7.14 -7.43 5.85
CA GLN A 92 8.09 -8.25 6.61
C GLN A 92 7.42 -9.44 7.30
N TYR A 93 6.32 -9.20 8.01
CA TYR A 93 5.72 -10.20 8.88
C TYR A 93 4.50 -10.88 8.26
N ALA A 94 3.98 -10.31 7.17
CA ALA A 94 2.67 -10.67 6.66
C ALA A 94 2.60 -10.69 5.13
N GLU A 95 1.52 -11.25 4.61
CA GLU A 95 1.25 -11.39 3.18
C GLU A 95 0.54 -10.17 2.59
N PHE A 96 -0.23 -9.45 3.41
CA PHE A 96 -1.03 -8.30 3.03
C PHE A 96 -0.61 -7.04 3.78
N GLY A 97 -0.80 -5.88 3.15
CA GLY A 97 -0.64 -4.60 3.83
C GLY A 97 -1.30 -3.43 3.13
N ILE A 98 -1.28 -2.28 3.82
CA ILE A 98 -1.76 -1.01 3.28
C ILE A 98 -0.55 -0.12 3.00
N GLN A 99 -0.34 0.24 1.74
CA GLN A 99 0.74 1.11 1.29
C GLN A 99 0.22 2.53 1.02
N ALA A 100 0.97 3.53 1.47
CA ALA A 100 0.74 4.93 1.10
C ALA A 100 1.22 5.20 -0.33
N ILE A 101 0.38 5.73 -1.20
CA ILE A 101 0.76 6.21 -2.54
C ILE A 101 1.33 7.64 -2.43
N GLN A 102 0.78 8.43 -1.52
CA GLN A 102 1.16 9.83 -1.33
C GLN A 102 1.64 10.10 0.10
N GLY A 103 2.51 11.10 0.24
CA GLY A 103 2.97 11.58 1.54
C GLY A 103 1.87 12.32 2.27
N GLY A 104 1.78 12.11 3.58
CA GLY A 104 0.73 12.71 4.39
C GLY A 104 1.08 12.79 5.87
N ARG A 105 0.22 13.45 6.64
CA ARG A 105 0.28 13.44 8.10
C ARG A 105 -0.85 12.60 8.64
N LEU A 106 -0.51 11.62 9.46
CA LEU A 106 -1.47 10.73 10.06
C LEU A 106 -1.82 11.22 11.47
N LYS A 107 -3.09 11.57 11.68
CA LYS A 107 -3.59 12.02 12.98
C LYS A 107 -3.94 10.81 13.85
N HIS A 108 -3.82 10.96 15.17
CA HIS A 108 -4.22 9.92 16.12
C HIS A 108 -5.64 9.40 15.89
N GLY A 109 -6.62 10.29 15.65
CA GLY A 109 -8.01 9.86 15.40
C GLY A 109 -8.19 8.98 14.15
N GLN A 110 -7.36 9.16 13.12
CA GLN A 110 -7.39 8.30 11.93
C GLN A 110 -6.78 6.94 12.22
N ILE A 111 -5.70 6.90 13.01
CA ILE A 111 -5.10 5.64 13.46
C ILE A 111 -6.11 4.83 14.27
N GLU A 112 -6.83 5.48 15.19
CA GLU A 112 -7.88 4.83 15.98
C GLU A 112 -9.07 4.39 15.13
N ALA A 113 -9.48 5.17 14.13
CA ALA A 113 -10.53 4.77 13.20
C ALA A 113 -10.15 3.51 12.39
N VAL A 114 -8.92 3.46 11.87
CA VAL A 114 -8.38 2.27 11.20
C VAL A 114 -8.28 1.09 12.17
N ARG A 115 -7.79 1.32 13.39
CA ARG A 115 -7.73 0.31 14.44
C ARG A 115 -9.12 -0.27 14.74
N GLY A 116 -10.14 0.58 14.81
CA GLY A 116 -11.54 0.17 15.05
C GLY A 116 -12.13 -0.66 13.92
N ILE A 117 -11.77 -0.39 12.66
CA ILE A 117 -12.15 -1.26 11.53
C ILE A 117 -11.48 -2.62 11.66
N MET A 118 -10.17 -2.62 11.89
CA MET A 118 -9.40 -3.85 12.02
C MET A 118 -9.87 -4.69 13.20
N TYR A 119 -10.14 -4.06 14.34
CA TYR A 119 -10.63 -4.74 15.53
C TYR A 119 -11.98 -5.43 15.33
N ARG A 120 -12.85 -4.88 14.47
CA ARG A 120 -14.16 -5.46 14.15
C ARG A 120 -14.08 -6.66 13.20
N ASN A 121 -13.08 -6.68 12.32
CA ASN A 121 -12.99 -7.68 11.24
C ASN A 121 -11.92 -8.75 11.48
N ILE A 122 -10.98 -8.54 12.40
CA ILE A 122 -9.91 -9.50 12.68
C ILE A 122 -10.41 -10.61 13.58
N ASP A 123 -10.34 -11.83 13.05
CA ASP A 123 -10.52 -13.06 13.81
C ASP A 123 -9.17 -13.51 14.39
N GLU A 124 -9.01 -13.41 15.72
CA GLU A 124 -7.74 -13.70 16.38
C GLU A 124 -7.22 -15.12 16.11
N LYS A 125 -8.10 -16.09 15.85
CA LYS A 125 -7.69 -17.48 15.59
C LYS A 125 -6.97 -17.64 14.24
N ARG A 126 -7.42 -16.90 13.22
CA ARG A 126 -6.97 -17.03 11.83
C ARG A 126 -6.04 -15.90 11.40
N MET A 127 -6.14 -14.73 12.02
CA MET A 127 -5.56 -13.47 11.54
C MET A 127 -4.79 -12.74 12.64
N PHE A 128 -3.80 -11.95 12.21
CA PHE A 128 -3.14 -10.96 13.05
C PHE A 128 -2.85 -9.69 12.24
N ALA A 129 -2.80 -8.55 12.92
CA ALA A 129 -2.40 -7.29 12.31
C ALA A 129 -1.36 -6.55 13.15
N ILE A 130 -0.42 -5.93 12.45
CA ILE A 130 0.74 -5.26 13.03
C ILE A 130 0.85 -3.85 12.45
N TRP A 131 1.07 -2.87 13.34
CA TRP A 131 1.41 -1.52 12.92
C TRP A 131 2.87 -1.46 12.44
N ARG A 132 3.09 -0.87 11.27
CA ARG A 132 4.41 -0.53 10.72
C ARG A 132 4.79 0.94 10.93
N ILE A 133 3.90 1.66 11.61
CA ILE A 133 4.09 3.05 12.04
C ILE A 133 4.38 3.10 13.54
N ASP A 134 5.08 4.15 13.92
CA ASP A 134 5.30 4.47 15.32
C ASP A 134 4.16 5.30 15.87
N GLN A 135 4.21 5.53 17.18
CA GLN A 135 3.30 6.47 17.82
C GLN A 135 3.51 7.87 17.22
N PRO A 136 2.45 8.68 17.05
CA PRO A 136 2.57 10.06 16.63
C PRO A 136 3.52 10.85 17.53
N TRP A 137 4.64 11.31 16.94
CA TRP A 137 5.72 11.99 17.67
C TRP A 137 5.95 13.42 17.18
N GLN A 138 5.43 13.81 16.01
CA GLN A 138 5.62 15.16 15.50
C GLN A 138 4.62 16.12 16.17
N SER A 139 5.13 17.11 16.91
CA SER A 139 4.26 18.11 17.55
C SER A 139 3.76 19.16 16.56
N VAL A 140 2.44 19.39 16.55
CA VAL A 140 1.81 20.40 15.71
C VAL A 140 1.25 21.50 16.59
N THR A 141 1.79 22.71 16.40
CA THR A 141 1.36 23.89 17.16
C THR A 141 0.26 24.66 16.45
N LYS A 142 -0.70 25.19 17.19
CA LYS A 142 -1.76 26.07 16.69
C LYS A 142 -1.85 27.32 17.57
N LYS A 143 -2.00 28.50 16.97
CA LYS A 143 -2.34 29.72 17.72
C LYS A 143 -3.85 29.75 17.96
N GLY A 144 -4.27 30.34 19.08
CA GLY A 144 -5.69 30.56 19.36
C GLY A 144 -6.36 31.39 18.26
N GLN A 145 -7.62 31.11 17.98
CA GLN A 145 -8.40 31.88 17.01
C GLN A 145 -8.49 33.36 17.46
N GLY A 146 -8.42 34.30 16.51
CA GLY A 146 -8.48 35.75 16.78
C GLY A 146 -7.19 36.40 17.29
N LYS A 147 -6.07 35.66 17.46
CA LYS A 147 -4.77 36.25 17.81
C LYS A 147 -4.09 36.86 16.57
N ARG A 148 -3.42 38.00 16.76
CA ARG A 148 -2.60 38.67 15.73
C ARG A 148 -1.33 37.86 15.41
N MET A 149 -0.69 38.20 14.29
CA MET A 149 0.65 37.69 13.94
C MET A 149 1.69 38.18 14.96
N GLY A 150 2.80 37.45 15.11
CA GLY A 150 3.82 37.72 16.15
C GLY A 150 3.52 37.05 17.50
N GLY A 151 4.21 37.46 18.57
CA GLY A 151 4.00 36.93 19.93
C GLY A 151 4.50 35.49 20.15
N GLY A 152 5.45 35.02 19.34
CA GLY A 152 6.05 33.69 19.46
C GLY A 152 5.18 32.54 18.91
N LYS A 153 5.55 31.31 19.28
CA LYS A 153 4.95 30.07 18.78
C LYS A 153 3.82 29.59 19.70
N GLY A 154 2.71 29.16 19.10
CA GLY A 154 1.53 28.66 19.82
C GLY A 154 1.79 27.43 20.70
N SER A 155 0.77 27.00 21.44
CA SER A 155 0.78 25.74 22.18
C SER A 155 0.70 24.54 21.22
N ILE A 156 1.11 23.37 21.70
CA ILE A 156 0.97 22.10 20.96
C ILE A 156 -0.52 21.72 20.99
N ASP A 157 -1.12 21.57 19.82
CA ASP A 157 -2.53 21.21 19.64
C ASP A 157 -2.69 19.68 19.58
N ARG A 158 -1.82 19.02 18.81
CA ARG A 158 -1.87 17.57 18.60
C ARG A 158 -0.52 17.01 18.14
N TRP A 159 -0.45 15.70 18.15
CA TRP A 159 0.67 14.92 17.64
C TRP A 159 0.26 14.17 16.37
N GLU A 160 1.12 14.21 15.37
CA GLU A 160 0.90 13.56 14.07
C GLU A 160 2.11 12.69 13.73
N PHE A 161 1.90 11.69 12.87
CA PHE A 161 2.97 10.87 12.31
C PHE A 161 3.16 11.24 10.82
N PRO A 162 4.33 11.73 10.40
CA PRO A 162 4.60 12.01 9.00
C PRO A 162 4.84 10.70 8.23
N VAL A 163 4.18 10.54 7.09
CA VAL A 163 4.26 9.36 6.22
C VAL A 163 4.82 9.79 4.87
N ARG A 164 5.78 9.02 4.36
CA ARG A 164 6.28 9.13 2.99
C ARG A 164 5.51 8.21 2.04
N PRO A 165 5.43 8.55 0.74
CA PRO A 165 5.08 7.63 -0.33
C PRO A 165 5.78 6.27 -0.21
N ASP A 166 5.12 5.21 -0.65
CA ASP A 166 5.57 3.81 -0.67
C ASP A 166 5.74 3.15 0.71
N ARG A 167 5.48 3.88 1.80
CA ARG A 167 5.51 3.34 3.15
C ARG A 167 4.32 2.42 3.39
N ILE A 168 4.59 1.24 3.94
CA ILE A 168 3.58 0.33 4.47
C ILE A 168 3.18 0.80 5.87
N ILE A 169 1.88 0.99 6.09
CA ILE A 169 1.32 1.54 7.32
C ILE A 169 0.94 0.42 8.28
N LEU A 170 0.30 -0.61 7.73
CA LEU A 170 -0.25 -1.73 8.47
C LEU A 170 -0.01 -3.00 7.65
N GLU A 171 0.35 -4.06 8.37
CA GLU A 171 0.50 -5.42 7.85
C GLU A 171 -0.59 -6.30 8.45
N LEU A 172 -1.13 -7.19 7.64
CA LEU A 172 -2.12 -8.18 8.05
C LEU A 172 -1.73 -9.55 7.50
N GLY A 173 -1.57 -10.50 8.41
CA GLY A 173 -1.17 -11.88 8.12
C GLY A 173 -2.14 -12.87 8.74
N GLY A 174 -2.01 -14.13 8.36
CA GLY A 174 -2.90 -15.19 8.82
C GLY A 174 -3.19 -16.24 7.75
N THR A 175 -4.07 -17.18 8.08
CA THR A 175 -4.55 -18.24 7.20
C THR A 175 -5.79 -17.77 6.43
N VAL A 176 -5.60 -16.73 5.61
CA VAL A 176 -6.69 -16.02 4.92
C VAL A 176 -6.36 -15.73 3.47
N GLU A 177 -7.40 -15.72 2.64
CA GLU A 177 -7.28 -15.34 1.23
C GLU A 177 -7.47 -13.84 1.03
N PHE A 178 -6.87 -13.29 -0.01
CA PHE A 178 -6.99 -11.87 -0.35
C PHE A 178 -8.45 -11.40 -0.48
N LYS A 179 -9.34 -12.25 -0.99
CA LYS A 179 -10.77 -11.95 -1.17
C LYS A 179 -11.48 -11.62 0.14
N GLU A 180 -11.14 -12.32 1.23
CA GLU A 180 -11.72 -12.09 2.56
C GLU A 180 -11.27 -10.73 3.12
N VAL A 181 -10.01 -10.36 2.85
CA VAL A 181 -9.33 -9.25 3.51
C VAL A 181 -9.47 -7.93 2.73
N SER A 182 -9.57 -7.99 1.40
CA SER A 182 -9.55 -6.80 0.52
C SER A 182 -10.58 -5.75 0.94
N LYS A 183 -11.81 -6.17 1.21
CA LYS A 183 -12.94 -5.27 1.46
C LYS A 183 -12.71 -4.35 2.66
N PHE A 184 -12.29 -4.88 3.81
CA PHE A 184 -12.10 -4.05 5.00
C PHE A 184 -10.73 -3.35 4.99
N MET A 185 -9.72 -3.89 4.31
CA MET A 185 -8.46 -3.18 4.10
C MET A 185 -8.63 -1.96 3.20
N GLU A 186 -9.46 -2.05 2.16
CA GLU A 186 -9.84 -0.91 1.33
C GLU A 186 -10.58 0.13 2.16
N GLN A 187 -11.55 -0.27 2.99
CA GLN A 187 -12.23 0.64 3.92
C GLN A 187 -11.24 1.36 4.85
N ALA A 188 -10.25 0.64 5.38
CA ALA A 188 -9.19 1.23 6.19
C ALA A 188 -8.32 2.20 5.38
N ALA A 189 -7.98 1.87 4.13
CA ALA A 189 -7.20 2.74 3.25
C ALA A 189 -7.95 4.06 2.94
N HIS A 190 -9.27 4.01 2.76
CA HIS A 190 -10.10 5.20 2.49
C HIS A 190 -10.19 6.19 3.67
N ILE A 191 -9.95 5.75 4.91
CA ILE A 191 -9.94 6.62 6.10
C ILE A 191 -8.66 7.45 6.21
N LEU A 192 -7.59 6.99 5.57
CA LEU A 192 -6.31 7.69 5.59
C LEU A 192 -6.45 9.04 4.88
N PRO A 193 -5.73 10.09 5.34
CA PRO A 193 -5.83 11.43 4.76
C PRO A 193 -5.18 11.57 3.38
N PHE A 194 -4.53 10.51 2.89
CA PHE A 194 -3.77 10.47 1.65
C PHE A 194 -4.17 9.23 0.87
N LYS A 195 -3.87 9.23 -0.44
CA LYS A 195 -4.12 8.07 -1.29
C LYS A 195 -3.31 6.88 -0.79
N ALA A 196 -4.00 5.79 -0.51
CA ALA A 196 -3.42 4.53 -0.08
C ALA A 196 -4.06 3.40 -0.87
N ARG A 197 -3.35 2.27 -0.94
CA ARG A 197 -3.82 1.07 -1.62
C ARG A 197 -3.46 -0.16 -0.81
N VAL A 198 -4.22 -1.22 -1.05
CA VAL A 198 -3.94 -2.55 -0.52
C VAL A 198 -2.92 -3.23 -1.42
N VAL A 199 -1.94 -3.89 -0.81
CA VAL A 199 -0.87 -4.59 -1.52
C VAL A 199 -0.68 -6.00 -0.99
N THR A 200 -0.32 -6.92 -1.87
CA THR A 200 0.19 -8.24 -1.53
C THR A 200 1.69 -8.33 -1.83
N LYS A 201 2.38 -9.30 -1.24
CA LYS A 201 3.80 -9.55 -1.52
C LYS A 201 4.06 -9.80 -3.01
N GLU A 202 3.20 -10.59 -3.65
CA GLU A 202 3.29 -10.88 -5.09
C GLU A 202 3.08 -9.63 -5.95
N MET A 203 2.11 -8.78 -5.60
CA MET A 203 1.87 -7.53 -6.33
C MET A 203 3.11 -6.63 -6.30
N LEU A 204 3.75 -6.49 -5.13
CA LEU A 204 4.97 -5.67 -4.99
C LEU A 204 6.16 -6.22 -5.77
N ILE A 205 6.25 -7.54 -5.97
CA ILE A 205 7.30 -8.16 -6.78
C ILE A 205 7.01 -7.90 -8.25
N LYS A 206 5.79 -8.19 -8.71
CA LYS A 206 5.36 -7.97 -10.10
C LYS A 206 5.52 -6.51 -10.52
N GLU A 207 5.21 -5.56 -9.65
CA GLU A 207 5.39 -4.13 -9.93
C GLU A 207 6.85 -3.74 -10.11
N LYS A 208 7.76 -4.33 -9.34
CA LYS A 208 9.20 -4.10 -9.53
C LYS A 208 9.72 -4.70 -10.83
N GLU A 209 9.30 -5.93 -11.13
CA GLU A 209 9.63 -6.58 -12.40
C GLU A 209 9.08 -5.79 -13.59
N GLU A 210 7.88 -5.24 -13.47
CA GLU A 210 7.24 -4.37 -14.45
C GLU A 210 8.01 -3.06 -14.62
N GLU A 211 8.38 -2.39 -13.54
CA GLU A 211 9.19 -1.17 -13.59
C GLU A 211 10.55 -1.42 -14.27
N GLU A 212 11.19 -2.55 -13.99
CA GLU A 212 12.43 -2.98 -14.63
C GLU A 212 12.23 -3.33 -16.10
N ARG A 213 11.11 -3.96 -16.45
CA ARG A 213 10.73 -4.25 -17.84
C ARG A 213 10.53 -2.97 -18.63
N ILE A 214 9.70 -2.05 -18.13
CA ILE A 214 9.45 -0.73 -18.74
C ILE A 214 10.76 0.03 -18.91
N LYS A 215 11.66 -0.02 -17.93
CA LYS A 215 12.97 0.65 -18.02
C LYS A 215 13.85 0.04 -19.12
N ARG A 216 13.84 -1.29 -19.30
CA ARG A 216 14.62 -2.00 -20.33
C ARG A 216 14.04 -1.79 -21.73
N GLU A 217 12.72 -1.78 -21.86
CA GLU A 217 12.00 -1.65 -23.13
C GLU A 217 11.81 -0.20 -23.56
N ASN A 218 12.23 0.78 -22.75
CA ASN A 218 12.09 2.19 -23.09
C ASN A 218 12.93 2.56 -24.32
N ILE A 219 12.25 2.75 -25.45
CA ILE A 219 12.83 3.17 -26.73
C ILE A 219 13.22 4.66 -26.71
N ASN A 220 12.56 5.48 -25.88
CA ASN A 220 12.78 6.92 -25.88
C ASN A 220 14.19 7.27 -25.35
N PRO A 221 15.05 7.90 -26.18
CA PRO A 221 16.40 8.30 -25.76
C PRO A 221 16.39 9.43 -24.72
N PHE A 222 15.32 10.22 -24.68
CA PHE A 222 15.18 11.36 -23.76
C PHE A 222 14.47 10.94 -22.48
N THR A 223 15.22 10.35 -21.56
CA THR A 223 14.72 10.10 -20.19
C THR A 223 14.78 11.38 -19.35
N PHE A 224 13.87 11.53 -18.40
CA PHE A 224 13.88 12.68 -17.49
C PHE A 224 15.22 12.82 -16.76
N GLU A 225 15.77 11.69 -16.30
CA GLU A 225 17.08 11.64 -15.64
C GLU A 225 18.19 12.19 -16.55
N TYR A 226 18.22 11.79 -17.82
CA TYR A 226 19.20 12.27 -18.79
C TYR A 226 19.05 13.78 -19.04
N CYS A 227 17.84 14.24 -19.31
CA CYS A 227 17.55 15.66 -19.57
C CYS A 227 17.93 16.55 -18.38
N ALA A 228 17.58 16.14 -17.17
CA ALA A 228 17.92 16.87 -15.95
C ALA A 228 19.44 16.90 -15.71
N LYS A 229 20.13 15.76 -15.82
CA LYS A 229 21.60 15.70 -15.62
C LYS A 229 22.38 16.55 -16.61
N LYS A 230 21.93 16.62 -17.87
CA LYS A 230 22.59 17.37 -18.94
C LYS A 230 22.16 18.84 -19.02
N ASN A 231 21.30 19.30 -18.11
CA ASN A 231 20.72 20.64 -18.14
C ASN A 231 20.17 21.00 -19.54
N PHE A 232 19.43 20.06 -20.14
CA PHE A 232 18.86 20.28 -21.47
C PHE A 232 17.98 21.53 -21.46
N LEU A 233 18.17 22.42 -22.45
CA LEU A 233 17.42 23.67 -22.59
C LEU A 233 17.41 24.58 -21.35
N GLY A 234 18.40 24.46 -20.46
CA GLY A 234 18.45 25.25 -19.23
C GLY A 234 17.38 24.89 -18.20
N ILE A 235 16.89 23.65 -18.21
CA ILE A 235 15.81 23.17 -17.32
C ILE A 235 16.12 23.34 -15.82
N ASN A 236 17.38 23.46 -15.44
CA ASN A 236 17.81 23.61 -14.06
C ASN A 236 17.23 24.85 -13.36
N ILE A 237 16.83 25.87 -14.11
CA ILE A 237 16.16 27.08 -13.58
C ILE A 237 14.81 26.73 -12.94
N TRP A 238 14.16 25.67 -13.42
CA TRP A 238 12.80 25.29 -13.05
C TRP A 238 12.75 24.07 -12.10
N LEU A 239 13.83 23.30 -12.02
CA LEU A 239 13.88 22.06 -11.23
C LEU A 239 14.40 22.29 -9.81
N SER A 240 13.80 21.58 -8.87
CA SER A 240 14.25 21.50 -7.49
C SER A 240 15.40 20.50 -7.36
N PRO A 241 16.32 20.67 -6.38
CA PRO A 241 17.36 19.66 -6.08
C PRO A 241 16.80 18.25 -5.83
N TYR A 242 15.57 18.16 -5.34
CA TYR A 242 14.87 16.89 -5.11
C TYR A 242 14.43 16.19 -6.40
N ASP A 243 14.17 16.94 -7.47
CA ASP A 243 13.72 16.38 -8.74
C ASP A 243 14.87 15.62 -9.42
N TYR A 244 16.12 16.05 -9.20
CA TYR A 244 17.32 15.29 -9.60
C TYR A 244 17.46 14.00 -8.80
N ARG A 245 17.08 14.01 -7.52
CA ARG A 245 17.20 12.84 -6.63
C ARG A 245 16.18 11.75 -6.95
N TRP A 246 14.95 12.15 -7.30
CA TRP A 246 13.85 11.20 -7.50
C TRP A 246 13.25 11.22 -8.91
N HIS A 247 13.95 11.84 -9.85
CA HIS A 247 13.61 11.85 -11.28
C HIS A 247 12.16 12.26 -11.56
N ASN A 248 11.67 13.27 -10.84
CA ASN A 248 10.29 13.80 -10.94
C ASN A 248 9.17 12.76 -10.74
N LYS A 249 9.46 11.63 -10.07
CA LYS A 249 8.43 10.64 -9.69
C LYS A 249 7.57 11.12 -8.51
N TYR A 250 8.11 11.98 -7.66
CA TYR A 250 7.45 12.46 -6.45
C TYR A 250 7.41 13.99 -6.48
N ARG A 251 6.19 14.55 -6.51
CA ARG A 251 5.93 15.98 -6.54
C ARG A 251 5.14 16.42 -5.32
#